data_AF-A0A7C5MZS8-F1
#
_entry.id   AF-A0A7C5MZS8-F1
#
_cell.length_a   1.000
_cell.length_b   1.000
_cell.length_c   1.000
_cell.angle_alpha   90.00
_cell.angle_beta   90.00
_cell.angle_gamma   90.00
#
_symmetry.space_group_name_H-M   'P 1'
#
loop_
_entity.id
_entity.type
_entity.pdbx_description
1 polymer ?
#
loop_
_entity_poly.entity_id
_entity_poly.type
_entity_poly.pdbx_seq_one_letter_code
_entity_poly.pdbx_strand_id
1 'polypeptide(L)'
;MQALKTFLTLLLAFGLSATAWSQNGLNNKSLKNQVIDRGNGEAPSFTAAQPKAANHALGTKPGYTDENLKKYAATITAQDLEAHLSFLASDACEGRETGRHGQKVAAQYLASQFQKIGLKPGNNGSWVQEFELEEVEIRKIDLTFDGKTIYKTGKDFAYLNMAAMAESFTAPLVFAGFGISTEKYDNFQGLSLQGKAVLVLNGEPKVNEKYVLSGSEKHSKWAETRAKAKALKEKGAKAVIIAMSDADYKRISNNPWLRHKMTGSSLKLKYIVDRDGGNMPILLIPERIANVLIKKSKKQCAELRNTLNTSGKVSQIDFKKNKCQVISDASRKITVAENVLGFMEGSDKKDEVVVLTAHYDHLGIKDGEI
;
A
#
# COMPACT_ATOMS: atom_id res chain seq x y z
N MET A 1 32.11 13.53 -16.30
CA MET A 1 31.68 12.75 -17.48
C MET A 1 31.67 11.25 -17.22
N GLN A 2 32.76 10.61 -16.76
CA GLN A 2 32.77 9.18 -16.35
C GLN A 2 31.66 8.85 -15.33
N ALA A 3 31.40 9.78 -14.40
CA ALA A 3 30.37 9.74 -13.37
C ALA A 3 28.96 9.42 -13.88
N LEU A 4 28.55 10.12 -14.94
CA LEU A 4 27.21 10.06 -15.49
C LEU A 4 27.01 8.79 -16.35
N LYS A 5 28.11 8.28 -16.95
CA LYS A 5 28.11 7.08 -17.80
C LYS A 5 27.67 5.83 -17.04
N THR A 6 28.26 5.61 -15.88
CA THR A 6 27.98 4.41 -15.07
C THR A 6 26.68 4.55 -14.26
N PHE A 7 26.29 5.76 -13.87
CA PHE A 7 25.08 5.99 -13.07
C PHE A 7 23.77 5.60 -13.80
N LEU A 8 23.67 5.94 -15.10
CA LEU A 8 22.49 5.60 -15.90
C LEU A 8 22.38 4.09 -16.18
N THR A 9 23.52 3.44 -16.43
CA THR A 9 23.61 1.98 -16.58
C THR A 9 23.21 1.26 -15.29
N LEU A 10 23.72 1.73 -14.15
CA LEU A 10 23.35 1.22 -12.83
C LEU A 10 21.84 1.34 -12.61
N LEU A 11 21.24 2.50 -12.86
CA LEU A 11 19.80 2.74 -12.71
C LEU A 11 18.91 1.90 -13.65
N LEU A 12 19.36 1.63 -14.87
CA LEU A 12 18.62 0.79 -15.83
C LEU A 12 18.61 -0.69 -15.42
N ALA A 13 19.70 -1.17 -14.81
CA ALA A 13 19.75 -2.54 -14.27
C ALA A 13 18.74 -2.77 -13.13
N PHE A 14 18.25 -1.72 -12.47
CA PHE A 14 17.27 -1.79 -11.37
C PHE A 14 15.81 -1.61 -11.79
N GLY A 15 15.52 -1.40 -13.08
CA GLY A 15 14.15 -1.09 -13.53
C GLY A 15 13.75 0.33 -13.14
N LEU A 16 13.73 1.24 -14.11
CA LEU A 16 13.38 2.63 -13.88
C LEU A 16 11.92 2.79 -13.42
N SER A 17 11.73 3.55 -12.34
CA SER A 17 10.56 4.43 -12.20
C SER A 17 11.07 5.87 -12.00
N ALA A 18 11.21 6.63 -13.09
CA ALA A 18 11.55 8.05 -13.00
C ALA A 18 10.28 8.85 -12.67
N THR A 19 10.22 9.43 -11.47
CA THR A 19 9.26 10.49 -11.13
C THR A 19 10.05 11.78 -10.91
N ALA A 20 10.00 12.70 -11.88
CA ALA A 20 10.58 14.02 -11.73
C ALA A 20 9.69 14.88 -10.81
N TRP A 21 10.24 15.31 -9.67
CA TRP A 21 9.63 16.33 -8.82
C TRP A 21 10.50 17.59 -8.88
N SER A 22 9.93 18.69 -9.35
CA SER A 22 10.50 20.03 -9.16
C SER A 22 9.83 20.63 -7.91
N GLN A 23 10.59 20.83 -6.84
CA GLN A 23 10.15 21.65 -5.71
C GLN A 23 10.89 22.99 -5.78
N ASN A 24 10.20 24.02 -6.26
CA ASN A 24 10.65 25.39 -6.07
C ASN A 24 10.32 25.82 -4.64
N GLY A 25 11.35 26.10 -3.84
CA GLY A 25 11.23 26.88 -2.60
C GLY A 25 11.25 26.07 -1.31
N LEU A 26 12.44 25.63 -0.88
CA LEU A 26 12.73 25.45 0.54
C LEU A 26 14.03 26.19 0.87
N ASN A 27 13.89 27.29 1.59
CA ASN A 27 14.99 28.11 2.07
C ASN A 27 15.83 27.30 3.08
N ASN A 28 17.15 27.36 2.92
CA ASN A 28 18.15 26.47 3.50
C ASN A 28 18.41 26.67 5.01
N LYS A 29 17.37 26.81 5.86
CA LYS A 29 17.53 27.12 7.29
C LYS A 29 16.78 26.25 8.31
N SER A 30 16.06 25.19 7.92
CA SER A 30 15.29 24.39 8.90
C SER A 30 15.51 22.88 8.88
N LEU A 31 16.72 22.40 8.58
CA LEU A 31 17.12 21.01 8.87
C LEU A 31 17.70 20.82 10.29
N LYS A 32 17.42 21.76 11.20
CA LYS A 32 17.71 21.61 12.63
C LYS A 32 16.40 21.41 13.38
N ASN A 33 16.20 20.19 13.88
CA ASN A 33 15.25 19.81 14.93
C ASN A 33 13.85 20.43 14.83
N GLN A 34 12.92 19.76 14.14
CA GLN A 34 11.50 19.89 14.47
C GLN A 34 10.84 18.52 14.55
N VAL A 35 10.75 18.02 15.78
CA VAL A 35 9.60 17.23 16.22
C VAL A 35 8.41 18.19 16.13
N ILE A 36 7.55 18.02 15.13
CA ILE A 36 6.32 18.79 15.04
C ILE A 36 5.23 18.02 15.79
N ASP A 37 5.05 18.40 17.05
CA ASP A 37 3.80 18.21 17.78
C ASP A 37 2.70 19.07 17.10
N ARG A 38 1.58 18.46 16.72
CA ARG A 38 0.38 19.16 16.26
C ARG A 38 -0.82 18.67 17.05
N GLY A 39 -1.06 19.35 18.16
CA GLY A 39 -2.34 19.31 18.86
C GLY A 39 -3.50 19.72 17.94
N ASN A 40 -4.66 19.12 18.24
CA ASN A 40 -6.00 19.37 17.72
C ASN A 40 -6.21 20.73 17.04
N GLY A 41 -6.08 20.74 15.71
CA GLY A 41 -6.40 21.87 14.84
C GLY A 41 -6.31 21.37 13.41
N GLU A 42 -7.32 21.69 12.60
CA GLU A 42 -7.55 21.17 11.25
C GLU A 42 -6.26 20.86 10.45
N ALA A 43 -6.18 19.64 9.93
CA ALA A 43 -5.13 19.26 9.00
C ALA A 43 -5.11 20.27 7.84
N PRO A 44 -3.96 20.88 7.49
CA PRO A 44 -3.91 21.73 6.32
C PRO A 44 -4.35 20.90 5.11
N SER A 45 -5.46 21.32 4.52
CA SER A 45 -5.91 20.79 3.25
C SER A 45 -4.84 21.16 2.23
N PHE A 46 -4.01 20.18 1.86
CA PHE A 46 -3.27 20.27 0.61
C PHE A 46 -4.30 20.04 -0.50
N THR A 47 -5.01 21.11 -0.87
CA THR A 47 -5.64 21.17 -2.18
C THR A 47 -4.50 21.05 -3.18
N ALA A 48 -4.38 19.87 -3.78
CA ALA A 48 -3.65 19.74 -5.02
C ALA A 48 -4.33 20.71 -5.99
N ALA A 49 -3.72 21.88 -6.18
CA ALA A 49 -4.05 22.69 -7.33
C ALA A 49 -3.87 21.75 -8.52
N GLN A 50 -4.95 21.51 -9.27
CA GLN A 50 -4.81 20.95 -10.60
C GLN A 50 -3.72 21.77 -11.29
N PRO A 51 -2.73 21.14 -11.93
CA PRO A 51 -1.74 21.91 -12.65
C PRO A 51 -2.53 22.80 -13.60
N LYS A 52 -2.49 24.11 -13.38
CA LYS A 52 -2.76 25.02 -14.49
C LYS A 52 -1.84 24.50 -15.57
N ALA A 53 -2.41 24.08 -16.69
CA ALA A 53 -1.65 23.82 -17.89
C ALA A 53 -1.00 25.15 -18.26
N ALA A 54 0.10 25.46 -17.59
CA ALA A 54 1.07 26.38 -18.10
C ALA A 54 1.55 25.65 -19.34
N ASN A 55 0.99 26.05 -20.48
CA ASN A 55 1.70 26.04 -21.74
C ASN A 55 2.93 26.94 -21.57
N HIS A 56 3.85 26.56 -20.69
CA HIS A 56 5.24 26.75 -20.98
C HIS A 56 5.46 25.81 -22.17
N ALA A 57 5.30 26.36 -23.37
CA ALA A 57 6.11 25.93 -24.48
C ALA A 57 7.50 25.66 -23.89
N LEU A 58 8.01 24.45 -24.08
CA LEU A 58 9.40 24.13 -23.80
C LEU A 58 10.22 25.08 -24.65
N GLY A 59 10.41 26.31 -24.16
CA GLY A 59 11.28 27.29 -24.73
C GLY A 59 12.62 26.60 -24.78
N THR A 60 13.18 26.55 -25.98
CA THR A 60 14.47 25.96 -26.30
C THR A 60 15.54 26.65 -25.45
N LYS A 61 15.71 26.19 -24.21
CA LYS A 61 16.86 26.53 -23.38
C LYS A 61 18.10 25.93 -24.07
N PRO A 62 19.20 26.68 -24.17
CA PRO A 62 20.37 26.24 -24.91
C PRO A 62 21.01 25.06 -24.19
N GLY A 63 21.26 23.94 -24.89
CA GLY A 63 22.27 22.97 -24.45
C GLY A 63 22.01 21.46 -24.63
N TYR A 64 20.79 21.02 -24.94
CA TYR A 64 20.54 19.60 -25.23
C TYR A 64 20.42 19.40 -26.75
N THR A 65 21.55 19.08 -27.38
CA THR A 65 21.57 18.60 -28.76
C THR A 65 21.25 17.10 -28.79
N ASP A 66 20.67 16.63 -29.89
CA ASP A 66 20.55 15.18 -30.16
C ASP A 66 21.91 14.47 -30.05
N GLU A 67 23.00 15.18 -30.33
CA GLU A 67 24.36 14.67 -30.15
C GLU A 67 24.74 14.42 -28.69
N ASN A 68 24.36 15.29 -27.75
CA ASN A 68 24.60 15.07 -26.33
C ASN A 68 23.80 13.86 -25.82
N LEU A 69 22.54 13.71 -26.26
CA LEU A 69 21.73 12.54 -25.94
C LEU A 69 22.34 11.26 -26.50
N LYS A 70 22.72 11.24 -27.78
CA LYS A 70 23.41 10.10 -28.42
C LYS A 70 24.71 9.77 -27.71
N LYS A 71 25.50 10.78 -27.33
CA LYS A 71 26.75 10.62 -26.59
C LYS A 71 26.56 9.94 -25.24
N TYR A 72 25.55 10.31 -24.46
CA TYR A 72 25.29 9.68 -23.17
C TYR A 72 24.60 8.31 -23.32
N ALA A 73 23.67 8.17 -24.25
CA ALA A 73 23.04 6.88 -24.54
C ALA A 73 24.07 5.82 -24.97
N ALA A 74 25.05 6.19 -25.79
CA ALA A 74 26.13 5.31 -26.21
C ALA A 74 27.05 4.85 -25.07
N THR A 75 26.94 5.44 -23.87
CA THR A 75 27.72 5.03 -22.70
C THR A 75 27.04 3.94 -21.87
N ILE A 76 25.82 3.57 -22.23
CA ILE A 76 25.06 2.48 -21.63
C ILE A 76 25.26 1.28 -22.54
N THR A 77 26.09 0.33 -22.12
CA THR A 77 26.39 -0.86 -22.92
C THR A 77 25.71 -2.10 -22.35
N ALA A 78 25.35 -3.06 -23.20
CA ALA A 78 24.79 -4.33 -22.76
C ALA A 78 25.74 -5.08 -21.82
N GLN A 79 27.05 -5.02 -22.10
CA GLN A 79 28.09 -5.65 -21.28
C GLN A 79 28.14 -5.09 -19.86
N ASP A 80 28.08 -3.76 -19.70
CA ASP A 80 28.08 -3.14 -18.37
C ASP A 80 26.78 -3.47 -17.61
N LEU A 81 25.63 -3.45 -18.30
CA LEU A 81 24.34 -3.84 -17.71
C LEU A 81 24.36 -5.29 -17.22
N GLU A 82 24.85 -6.21 -18.05
CA GLU A 82 24.99 -7.62 -17.72
C GLU A 82 25.89 -7.80 -16.51
N ALA A 83 27.07 -7.17 -16.47
CA ALA A 83 27.99 -7.27 -15.33
C ALA A 83 27.35 -6.80 -14.01
N HIS A 84 26.63 -5.68 -14.01
CA HIS A 84 25.92 -5.19 -12.83
C HIS A 84 24.78 -6.13 -12.42
N LEU A 85 23.96 -6.55 -13.38
CA LEU A 85 22.83 -7.42 -13.14
C LEU A 85 23.27 -8.80 -12.63
N SER A 86 24.32 -9.38 -13.22
CA SER A 86 24.88 -10.66 -12.80
C SER A 86 25.39 -10.63 -11.36
N PHE A 87 26.05 -9.55 -10.93
CA PHE A 87 26.46 -9.42 -9.53
C PHE A 87 25.23 -9.30 -8.61
N LEU A 88 24.29 -8.41 -8.96
CA LEU A 88 23.11 -8.18 -8.12
C LEU A 88 22.25 -9.44 -8.00
N ALA A 89 22.14 -10.23 -9.06
CA ALA A 89 21.42 -11.50 -9.10
C ALA A 89 22.24 -12.71 -8.62
N SER A 90 23.50 -12.51 -8.20
CA SER A 90 24.35 -13.61 -7.75
C SER A 90 23.95 -14.12 -6.36
N ASP A 91 24.42 -15.32 -6.02
CA ASP A 91 24.24 -15.95 -4.72
C ASP A 91 24.73 -15.06 -3.57
N ALA A 92 25.78 -14.26 -3.79
CA ALA A 92 26.32 -13.33 -2.79
C ALA A 92 25.29 -12.27 -2.37
N CYS A 93 24.33 -11.95 -3.23
CA CYS A 93 23.26 -11.01 -2.94
C CYS A 93 21.99 -11.68 -2.41
N GLU A 94 21.92 -13.02 -2.30
CA GLU A 94 20.84 -13.78 -1.66
C GLU A 94 19.41 -13.30 -2.02
N GLY A 95 19.19 -12.89 -3.27
CA GLY A 95 17.92 -12.34 -3.74
C GLY A 95 17.49 -11.00 -3.10
N ARG A 96 18.36 -10.37 -2.30
CA ARG A 96 18.25 -8.99 -1.79
C ARG A 96 16.97 -8.70 -1.00
N GLU A 97 16.50 -9.64 -0.17
CA GLU A 97 15.34 -9.37 0.71
C GLU A 97 15.63 -8.21 1.65
N THR A 98 14.65 -7.31 1.75
CA THR A 98 14.73 -6.07 2.52
C THR A 98 15.19 -6.34 3.98
N GLY A 99 16.25 -5.67 4.40
CA GLY A 99 16.82 -5.77 5.74
C GLY A 99 17.56 -7.08 6.03
N ARG A 100 17.82 -7.92 5.02
CA ARG A 100 18.63 -9.14 5.14
C ARG A 100 20.06 -8.93 4.66
N HIS A 101 20.91 -9.94 4.83
CA HIS A 101 22.32 -9.90 4.42
C HIS A 101 22.49 -9.52 2.95
N GLY A 102 21.77 -10.18 2.05
CA GLY A 102 21.79 -9.88 0.61
C GLY A 102 21.51 -8.42 0.23
N GLN A 103 20.56 -7.76 0.92
CA GLN A 103 20.31 -6.32 0.71
C GLN A 103 21.54 -5.50 1.11
N LYS A 104 22.15 -5.80 2.26
CA LYS A 104 23.34 -5.06 2.75
C LYS A 104 24.52 -5.22 1.80
N VAL A 105 24.73 -6.41 1.24
CA VAL A 105 25.75 -6.66 0.21
C VAL A 105 25.49 -5.79 -1.02
N ALA A 106 24.25 -5.77 -1.51
CA ALA A 106 23.86 -4.92 -2.63
C ALA A 106 24.03 -3.43 -2.32
N ALA A 107 23.71 -2.98 -1.10
CA ALA A 107 23.89 -1.60 -0.67
C ALA A 107 25.37 -1.16 -0.69
N GLN A 108 26.27 -2.02 -0.19
CA GLN A 108 27.72 -1.75 -0.24
C GLN A 108 28.25 -1.76 -1.67
N TYR A 109 27.76 -2.67 -2.52
CA TYR A 109 28.09 -2.66 -3.94
C TYR A 109 27.68 -1.34 -4.60
N LEU A 110 26.45 -0.88 -4.38
CA LEU A 110 25.96 0.41 -4.89
C LEU A 110 26.82 1.59 -4.40
N ALA A 111 27.14 1.64 -3.10
CA ALA A 111 28.00 2.68 -2.53
C ALA A 111 29.38 2.67 -3.19
N SER A 112 29.95 1.50 -3.45
CA SER A 112 31.24 1.36 -4.15
C SER A 112 31.16 1.86 -5.60
N GLN A 113 30.05 1.61 -6.30
CA GLN A 113 29.85 2.13 -7.66
C GLN A 113 29.70 3.66 -7.64
N PHE A 114 28.93 4.20 -6.70
CA PHE A 114 28.78 5.65 -6.52
C PHE A 114 30.12 6.34 -6.23
N GLN A 115 30.96 5.74 -5.39
CA GLN A 115 32.30 6.23 -5.12
C GLN A 115 33.20 6.16 -6.37
N LYS A 116 33.22 5.01 -7.07
CA LYS A 116 34.03 4.80 -8.28
C LYS A 116 33.72 5.83 -9.37
N ILE A 117 32.47 6.25 -9.45
CA ILE A 117 32.00 7.18 -10.48
C ILE A 117 32.13 8.64 -9.99
N GLY A 118 32.58 8.87 -8.75
CA GLY A 118 32.92 10.21 -8.24
C GLY A 118 31.73 11.00 -7.70
N LEU A 119 30.65 10.33 -7.28
CA LEU A 119 29.62 10.98 -6.48
C LEU A 119 30.17 11.32 -5.09
N LYS A 120 29.44 12.15 -4.35
CA LYS A 120 29.65 12.37 -2.92
C LYS A 120 28.57 11.64 -2.10
N PRO A 121 28.85 11.24 -0.85
CA PRO A 121 27.85 10.64 0.03
C PRO A 121 26.68 11.59 0.28
N GLY A 122 25.44 11.09 0.13
CA GLY A 122 24.22 11.88 0.21
C GLY A 122 23.57 11.97 1.60
N ASN A 123 24.13 11.33 2.63
CA ASN A 123 23.56 11.30 3.98
C ASN A 123 24.57 11.76 5.04
N ASN A 124 24.79 13.08 5.19
CA ASN A 124 25.69 13.64 6.21
C ASN A 124 27.09 13.02 6.23
N GLY A 125 27.66 12.74 5.05
CA GLY A 125 28.96 12.08 4.91
C GLY A 125 28.90 10.55 4.82
N SER A 126 27.73 9.94 5.00
CA SER A 126 27.46 8.52 4.77
C SER A 126 26.81 8.28 3.40
N TRP A 127 27.12 7.13 2.77
CA TRP A 127 26.43 6.63 1.59
C TRP A 127 25.10 5.97 1.94
N VAL A 128 24.99 5.48 3.16
CA VAL A 128 23.84 4.70 3.63
C VAL A 128 22.97 5.58 4.53
N GLN A 129 21.67 5.56 4.25
CA GLN A 129 20.64 6.08 5.14
C GLN A 129 19.80 4.90 5.64
N GLU A 130 19.98 4.57 6.92
CA GLU A 130 19.19 3.53 7.58
C GLU A 130 17.78 4.04 7.92
N PHE A 131 16.81 3.14 7.87
CA PHE A 131 15.45 3.37 8.33
C PHE A 131 14.86 2.09 8.93
N GLU A 132 14.00 2.28 9.93
CA GLU A 132 13.35 1.19 10.62
C GLU A 132 12.04 0.78 9.93
N LEU A 133 11.92 -0.52 9.70
CA LEU A 133 10.72 -1.18 9.27
C LEU A 133 10.16 -2.01 10.43
N GLU A 134 8.84 -1.93 10.63
CA GLU A 134 8.13 -2.92 11.41
C GLU A 134 7.80 -4.11 10.51
N GLU A 135 8.36 -5.27 10.87
CA GLU A 135 8.06 -6.55 10.26
C GLU A 135 7.01 -7.28 11.08
N VAL A 136 5.88 -7.59 10.45
CA VAL A 136 4.78 -8.33 11.07
C VAL A 136 4.56 -9.64 10.32
N GLU A 137 4.74 -10.75 11.02
CA GLU A 137 4.42 -12.09 10.56
C GLU A 137 3.17 -12.57 11.28
N ILE A 138 2.18 -13.04 10.53
CA ILE A 138 0.92 -13.51 11.10
C ILE A 138 0.90 -15.03 11.04
N ARG A 139 1.01 -15.67 12.21
CA ARG A 139 0.99 -17.13 12.34
C ARG A 139 -0.42 -17.69 12.26
N LYS A 140 -1.40 -16.98 12.83
CA LYS A 140 -2.77 -17.48 12.91
C LYS A 140 -3.79 -16.35 12.96
N ILE A 141 -4.85 -16.50 12.17
CA ILE A 141 -6.08 -15.70 12.33
C ILE A 141 -7.30 -16.61 12.27
N ASP A 142 -8.02 -16.68 13.39
CA ASP A 142 -9.33 -17.32 13.48
C ASP A 142 -10.42 -16.26 13.62
N LEU A 143 -11.53 -16.47 12.91
CA LEU A 143 -12.72 -15.65 13.04
C LEU A 143 -13.79 -16.45 13.78
N THR A 144 -14.30 -15.91 14.88
CA THR A 144 -15.33 -16.55 15.69
C THR A 144 -16.56 -15.66 15.81
N PHE A 145 -17.74 -16.28 15.70
CA PHE A 145 -19.02 -15.63 16.04
C PHE A 145 -19.63 -16.29 17.27
N ASP A 146 -19.95 -15.48 18.28
CA ASP A 146 -20.54 -15.92 19.57
C ASP A 146 -19.80 -17.04 20.28
N GLY A 147 -18.49 -17.16 20.07
CA GLY A 147 -17.69 -18.24 20.65
C GLY A 147 -18.04 -19.64 20.12
N LYS A 148 -18.87 -19.75 19.06
CA LYS A 148 -19.42 -21.03 18.58
C LYS A 148 -18.73 -21.53 17.32
N THR A 149 -18.78 -20.75 16.25
CA THR A 149 -18.25 -21.18 14.96
C THR A 149 -16.90 -20.56 14.72
N ILE A 150 -15.88 -21.40 14.53
CA ILE A 150 -14.51 -21.00 14.23
C ILE A 150 -14.28 -21.15 12.71
N TYR A 151 -13.91 -20.06 12.07
CA TYR A 151 -13.50 -20.02 10.66
C TYR A 151 -12.00 -19.80 10.57
N LYS A 152 -11.36 -20.48 9.62
CA LYS A 152 -9.91 -20.48 9.44
C LYS A 152 -9.49 -19.66 8.23
N THR A 153 -8.46 -18.84 8.40
CA THR A 153 -7.83 -18.09 7.29
C THR A 153 -7.35 -19.03 6.19
N GLY A 154 -7.50 -18.61 4.94
CA GLY A 154 -7.02 -19.35 3.75
C GLY A 154 -7.89 -20.56 3.38
N LYS A 155 -8.78 -20.98 4.29
CA LYS A 155 -9.80 -22.02 4.06
C LYS A 155 -11.19 -21.42 3.94
N ASP A 156 -11.61 -20.70 4.97
CA ASP A 156 -12.98 -20.19 5.12
C ASP A 156 -13.10 -18.71 4.73
N PHE A 157 -12.07 -17.92 5.02
CA PHE A 157 -12.02 -16.49 4.68
C PHE A 157 -10.59 -16.04 4.31
N ALA A 158 -10.50 -14.85 3.73
CA ALA A 158 -9.25 -14.16 3.40
C ALA A 158 -9.19 -12.79 4.09
N TYR A 159 -8.03 -12.16 4.12
CA TYR A 159 -7.89 -10.84 4.72
C TYR A 159 -6.98 -9.90 3.95
N LEU A 160 -7.11 -8.61 4.24
CA LEU A 160 -6.16 -7.56 3.90
C LEU A 160 -5.84 -6.74 5.14
N ASN A 161 -4.68 -6.08 5.13
CA ASN A 161 -4.28 -5.12 6.16
C ASN A 161 -4.18 -5.67 7.61
N MET A 162 -4.05 -6.98 7.80
CA MET A 162 -3.99 -7.58 9.14
C MET A 162 -2.75 -7.21 9.97
N ALA A 163 -1.68 -6.71 9.35
CA ALA A 163 -0.46 -6.32 10.06
C ALA A 163 -0.69 -5.28 11.19
N ALA A 164 -1.75 -4.49 11.10
CA ALA A 164 -2.15 -3.56 12.15
C ALA A 164 -2.86 -4.20 13.34
N MET A 165 -3.16 -5.50 13.26
CA MET A 165 -4.04 -6.24 14.16
C MET A 165 -3.34 -7.43 14.81
N ALA A 166 -2.07 -7.29 15.16
CA ALA A 166 -1.34 -8.32 15.91
C ALA A 166 -2.00 -8.73 17.23
N GLU A 167 -3.02 -8.00 17.68
CA GLU A 167 -3.79 -8.32 18.87
C GLU A 167 -5.17 -8.87 18.53
N SER A 168 -5.56 -9.89 19.28
CA SER A 168 -6.92 -10.41 19.26
C SER A 168 -7.90 -9.32 19.71
N PHE A 169 -9.06 -9.24 19.07
CA PHE A 169 -10.10 -8.29 19.47
C PHE A 169 -11.49 -8.88 19.38
N THR A 170 -12.40 -8.28 20.14
CA THR A 170 -13.83 -8.48 20.02
C THR A 170 -14.51 -7.16 19.70
N ALA A 171 -15.47 -7.18 18.79
CA ALA A 171 -16.25 -6.00 18.39
C ALA A 171 -17.73 -6.35 18.19
N PRO A 172 -18.66 -5.45 18.55
CA PRO A 172 -20.05 -5.55 18.12
C PRO A 172 -20.14 -5.54 16.59
N LEU A 173 -21.13 -6.24 16.04
CA LEU A 173 -21.41 -6.26 14.61
C LEU A 173 -22.46 -5.21 14.22
N VAL A 174 -22.32 -4.65 13.02
CA VAL A 174 -23.34 -3.81 12.38
C VAL A 174 -23.34 -4.08 10.88
N PHE A 175 -24.52 -4.08 10.25
CA PHE A 175 -24.66 -4.20 8.80
C PHE A 175 -24.84 -2.81 8.20
N ALA A 176 -24.02 -2.45 7.22
CA ALA A 176 -24.02 -1.12 6.62
C ALA A 176 -24.21 -1.16 5.09
N GLY A 177 -25.04 -2.09 4.60
CA GLY A 177 -25.38 -2.17 3.19
C GLY A 177 -24.17 -2.49 2.31
N PHE A 178 -23.93 -1.67 1.28
CA PHE A 178 -22.72 -1.72 0.48
C PHE A 178 -21.56 -0.93 1.11
N GLY A 179 -21.75 -0.23 2.23
CA GLY A 179 -20.69 0.54 2.88
C GLY A 179 -20.28 1.80 2.11
N ILE A 180 -21.25 2.45 1.48
CA ILE A 180 -21.05 3.60 0.59
C ILE A 180 -21.68 4.84 1.20
N SER A 181 -20.99 5.98 1.10
CA SER A 181 -21.49 7.29 1.46
C SER A 181 -21.07 8.32 0.43
N THR A 182 -22.05 8.81 -0.31
CA THR A 182 -21.94 9.80 -1.37
C THR A 182 -23.20 10.66 -1.34
N GLU A 183 -23.19 11.80 -2.03
CA GLU A 183 -24.38 12.63 -2.21
C GLU A 183 -25.57 11.86 -2.82
N LYS A 184 -25.31 10.88 -3.71
CA LYS A 184 -26.34 10.13 -4.44
C LYS A 184 -26.81 8.87 -3.70
N TYR A 185 -26.06 8.41 -2.70
CA TYR A 185 -26.28 7.14 -2.04
C TYR A 185 -25.53 7.10 -0.71
N ASP A 186 -26.27 6.93 0.39
CA ASP A 186 -25.69 6.84 1.72
C ASP A 186 -26.29 5.67 2.51
N ASN A 187 -25.43 4.76 2.95
CA ASN A 187 -25.82 3.63 3.77
C ASN A 187 -25.67 3.89 5.28
N PHE A 188 -25.16 5.05 5.70
CA PHE A 188 -24.81 5.26 7.10
C PHE A 188 -25.85 6.04 7.91
N GLN A 189 -26.96 6.46 7.30
CA GLN A 189 -28.01 7.19 7.98
C GLN A 189 -28.56 6.37 9.17
N GLY A 190 -28.43 6.92 10.38
CA GLY A 190 -28.89 6.27 11.63
C GLY A 190 -27.99 5.12 12.12
N LEU A 191 -26.80 4.91 11.54
CA LEU A 191 -25.87 3.87 11.96
C LEU A 191 -24.64 4.46 12.66
N SER A 192 -24.40 4.05 13.91
CA SER A 192 -23.12 4.27 14.59
C SER A 192 -22.15 3.13 14.26
N LEU A 193 -20.97 3.47 13.72
CA LEU A 193 -19.92 2.51 13.34
C LEU A 193 -18.75 2.48 14.33
N GLN A 194 -18.67 3.44 15.26
CA GLN A 194 -17.56 3.61 16.20
C GLN A 194 -17.28 2.33 16.98
N GLY A 195 -16.07 1.79 16.84
CA GLY A 195 -15.61 0.59 17.54
C GLY A 195 -16.22 -0.73 17.06
N LYS A 196 -17.04 -0.73 16.00
CA LYS A 196 -17.76 -1.92 15.51
C LYS A 196 -17.02 -2.62 14.37
N ALA A 197 -17.25 -3.92 14.24
CA ALA A 197 -16.96 -4.68 13.03
C ALA A 197 -18.14 -4.50 12.06
N VAL A 198 -17.90 -3.91 10.89
CA VAL A 198 -18.94 -3.52 9.95
C VAL A 198 -19.04 -4.55 8.83
N LEU A 199 -20.16 -5.27 8.76
CA LEU A 199 -20.52 -6.15 7.66
C LEU A 199 -21.09 -5.34 6.50
N VAL A 200 -20.52 -5.51 5.30
CA VAL A 200 -20.99 -4.91 4.06
C VAL A 200 -21.04 -5.94 2.95
N LEU A 201 -21.89 -5.72 1.95
CA LEU A 201 -21.90 -6.50 0.71
C LEU A 201 -20.78 -6.03 -0.22
N ASN A 202 -20.19 -6.96 -0.97
CA ASN A 202 -19.30 -6.64 -2.08
C ASN A 202 -20.06 -5.97 -3.24
N GLY A 203 -19.36 -5.16 -4.04
CA GLY A 203 -19.93 -4.45 -5.19
C GLY A 203 -20.66 -3.16 -4.83
N GLU A 204 -21.57 -2.69 -5.67
CA GLU A 204 -22.30 -1.45 -5.44
C GLU A 204 -23.72 -1.58 -6.02
N PRO A 205 -24.67 -0.70 -5.65
CA PRO A 205 -26.07 -0.88 -6.04
C PRO A 205 -26.25 -0.83 -7.57
N LYS A 206 -27.05 -1.76 -8.10
CA LYS A 206 -27.34 -1.93 -9.54
C LYS A 206 -28.85 -2.01 -9.78
N VAL A 207 -29.36 -1.23 -10.74
CA VAL A 207 -30.76 -1.21 -11.16
C VAL A 207 -30.82 -1.27 -12.68
N ASN A 208 -31.60 -2.19 -13.25
CA ASN A 208 -31.75 -2.37 -14.70
C ASN A 208 -30.39 -2.44 -15.42
N GLU A 209 -29.49 -3.28 -14.91
CA GLU A 209 -28.11 -3.45 -15.42
C GLU A 209 -27.19 -2.21 -15.37
N LYS A 210 -27.62 -1.10 -14.75
CA LYS A 210 -26.79 0.09 -14.53
C LYS A 210 -26.46 0.29 -13.06
N TYR A 211 -25.22 0.65 -12.78
CA TYR A 211 -24.81 1.00 -11.43
C TYR A 211 -25.34 2.38 -11.04
N VAL A 212 -25.93 2.50 -9.85
CA VAL A 212 -26.60 3.74 -9.40
C VAL A 212 -25.60 4.91 -9.29
N LEU A 213 -24.35 4.62 -8.90
CA LEU A 213 -23.34 5.65 -8.68
C LEU A 213 -22.72 6.19 -9.97
N SER A 214 -22.45 5.32 -10.94
CA SER A 214 -21.87 5.73 -12.23
C SER A 214 -22.93 6.11 -13.27
N GLY A 215 -24.17 5.63 -13.11
CA GLY A 215 -25.23 5.75 -14.12
C GLY A 215 -24.98 4.91 -15.37
N SER A 216 -24.02 3.98 -15.35
CA SER A 216 -23.58 3.19 -16.50
C SER A 216 -23.42 1.70 -16.16
N GLU A 217 -23.14 0.88 -17.17
CA GLU A 217 -22.81 -0.54 -16.98
C GLU A 217 -21.44 -0.76 -16.34
N LYS A 218 -20.60 0.28 -16.28
CA LYS A 218 -19.29 0.23 -15.60
C LYS A 218 -19.45 0.64 -14.15
N HIS A 219 -18.80 -0.09 -13.26
CA HIS A 219 -18.85 0.24 -11.84
C HIS A 219 -18.06 1.52 -11.53
N SER A 220 -18.42 2.18 -10.44
CA SER A 220 -17.68 3.30 -9.87
C SER A 220 -16.51 2.82 -9.01
N LYS A 221 -15.73 3.78 -8.48
CA LYS A 221 -14.68 3.51 -7.49
C LYS A 221 -15.20 2.84 -6.21
N TRP A 222 -16.50 2.90 -5.94
CA TRP A 222 -17.12 2.37 -4.72
C TRP A 222 -17.40 0.88 -4.77
N ALA A 223 -17.32 0.24 -5.94
CA ALA A 223 -17.23 -1.22 -6.00
C ALA A 223 -15.93 -1.74 -5.37
N GLU A 224 -14.89 -0.91 -5.27
CA GLU A 224 -13.57 -1.30 -4.77
C GLU A 224 -13.51 -1.45 -3.25
N THR A 225 -12.94 -2.57 -2.80
CA THR A 225 -12.74 -2.89 -1.38
C THR A 225 -12.03 -1.79 -0.59
N ARG A 226 -10.98 -1.19 -1.17
CA ARG A 226 -10.17 -0.16 -0.48
C ARG A 226 -10.94 1.14 -0.26
N ALA A 227 -11.77 1.55 -1.22
CA ALA A 227 -12.55 2.79 -1.11
C ALA A 227 -13.56 2.69 0.03
N LYS A 228 -14.28 1.56 0.10
CA LYS A 228 -15.22 1.25 1.19
C LYS A 228 -14.51 1.20 2.55
N ALA A 229 -13.42 0.46 2.65
CA ALA A 229 -12.68 0.31 3.90
C ALA A 229 -12.17 1.66 4.41
N LYS A 230 -11.70 2.56 3.53
CA LYS A 230 -11.30 3.91 3.93
C LYS A 230 -12.46 4.70 4.54
N ALA A 231 -13.61 4.76 3.84
CA ALA A 231 -14.78 5.49 4.33
C ALA A 231 -15.33 4.93 5.65
N LEU A 232 -15.28 3.60 5.82
CA LEU A 232 -15.68 2.94 7.07
C LEU A 232 -14.70 3.22 8.21
N LYS A 233 -13.38 3.23 7.94
CA LYS A 233 -12.34 3.61 8.92
C LYS A 233 -12.54 5.04 9.42
N GLU A 234 -12.78 5.99 8.50
CA GLU A 234 -13.00 7.40 8.81
C GLU A 234 -14.25 7.62 9.69
N LYS A 235 -15.23 6.71 9.64
CA LYS A 235 -16.42 6.70 10.51
C LYS A 235 -16.25 5.87 11.79
N GLY A 236 -15.02 5.46 12.10
CA GLY A 236 -14.67 4.81 13.36
C GLY A 236 -14.84 3.30 13.40
N ALA A 237 -15.04 2.63 12.25
CA ALA A 237 -15.10 1.17 12.22
C ALA A 237 -13.80 0.56 12.79
N LYS A 238 -13.95 -0.46 13.63
CA LYS A 238 -12.83 -1.25 14.18
C LYS A 238 -12.38 -2.32 13.19
N ALA A 239 -13.31 -2.84 12.39
CA ALA A 239 -13.03 -3.77 11.31
C ALA A 239 -14.07 -3.68 10.20
N VAL A 240 -13.70 -4.13 9.00
CA VAL A 240 -14.64 -4.32 7.89
C VAL A 240 -14.69 -5.77 7.48
N ILE A 241 -15.91 -6.28 7.32
CA ILE A 241 -16.20 -7.62 6.83
C ILE A 241 -16.94 -7.46 5.51
N ILE A 242 -16.34 -7.90 4.41
CA ILE A 242 -16.93 -7.82 3.07
C ILE A 242 -17.48 -9.19 2.71
N ALA A 243 -18.80 -9.27 2.58
CA ALA A 243 -19.51 -10.45 2.07
C ALA A 243 -19.46 -10.47 0.55
N MET A 244 -18.69 -11.40 0.00
CA MET A 244 -18.48 -11.61 -1.43
C MET A 244 -19.33 -12.78 -1.92
N SER A 245 -19.74 -12.74 -3.19
CA SER A 245 -20.32 -13.95 -3.80
C SER A 245 -19.33 -15.11 -3.66
N ASP A 246 -19.81 -16.34 -3.52
CA ASP A 246 -18.94 -17.51 -3.38
C ASP A 246 -17.98 -17.66 -4.57
N ALA A 247 -18.41 -17.28 -5.76
CA ALA A 247 -17.59 -17.25 -6.97
C ALA A 247 -16.49 -16.18 -6.89
N ASP A 248 -16.82 -14.95 -6.47
CA ASP A 248 -15.82 -13.88 -6.28
C ASP A 248 -14.79 -14.25 -5.22
N TYR A 249 -15.26 -14.79 -4.09
CA TYR A 249 -14.38 -15.25 -3.03
C TYR A 249 -13.44 -16.34 -3.54
N LYS A 250 -13.94 -17.34 -4.28
CA LYS A 250 -13.11 -18.41 -4.85
C LYS A 250 -12.06 -17.86 -5.82
N ARG A 251 -12.43 -16.91 -6.68
CA ARG A 251 -11.49 -16.25 -7.61
C ARG A 251 -10.38 -15.50 -6.86
N ILE A 252 -10.73 -14.75 -5.82
CA ILE A 252 -9.78 -13.93 -5.07
C ILE A 252 -8.90 -14.78 -4.14
N SER A 253 -9.48 -15.76 -3.44
CA SER A 253 -8.72 -16.64 -2.53
C SER A 253 -7.75 -17.57 -3.27
N ASN A 254 -8.00 -17.88 -4.54
CA ASN A 254 -7.08 -18.62 -5.39
C ASN A 254 -6.00 -17.73 -6.05
N ASN A 255 -6.07 -16.41 -5.91
CA ASN A 255 -5.08 -15.51 -6.49
C ASN A 255 -3.70 -15.70 -5.79
N PRO A 256 -2.63 -16.08 -6.52
CA PRO A 256 -1.32 -16.33 -5.91
C PRO A 256 -0.76 -15.13 -5.14
N TRP A 257 -0.96 -13.91 -5.64
CA TRP A 257 -0.52 -12.69 -4.96
C TRP A 257 -1.22 -12.50 -3.62
N LEU A 258 -2.54 -12.77 -3.54
CA LEU A 258 -3.25 -12.65 -2.28
C LEU A 258 -2.83 -13.74 -1.29
N ARG A 259 -2.65 -14.97 -1.78
CA ARG A 259 -2.14 -16.09 -0.96
C ARG A 259 -0.77 -15.74 -0.37
N HIS A 260 0.16 -15.29 -1.21
CA HIS A 260 1.49 -14.85 -0.76
C HIS A 260 1.40 -13.72 0.29
N LYS A 261 0.53 -12.73 0.09
CA LYS A 261 0.31 -11.66 1.08
C LYS A 261 -0.32 -12.12 2.39
N MET A 262 -1.06 -13.22 2.39
CA MET A 262 -1.65 -13.78 3.61
C MET A 262 -0.68 -14.69 4.34
N THR A 263 0.27 -15.32 3.66
CA THR A 263 1.22 -16.27 4.27
C THR A 263 2.59 -15.67 4.55
N GLY A 264 2.94 -14.55 3.93
CA GLY A 264 4.23 -13.88 4.10
C GLY A 264 4.23 -12.80 5.18
N SER A 265 5.42 -12.48 5.68
CA SER A 265 5.66 -11.31 6.51
C SER A 265 5.37 -10.02 5.75
N SER A 266 4.90 -9.01 6.46
CA SER A 266 4.70 -7.66 5.92
C SER A 266 5.68 -6.68 6.53
N LEU A 267 6.22 -5.78 5.70
CA LEU A 267 7.12 -4.70 6.12
C LEU A 267 6.42 -3.36 5.94
N LYS A 268 6.54 -2.48 6.95
CA LYS A 268 6.06 -1.10 6.88
C LYS A 268 7.05 -0.17 7.56
N LEU A 269 7.19 1.05 7.05
CA LEU A 269 7.94 2.10 7.72
C LEU A 269 7.39 2.34 9.12
N LYS A 270 8.25 2.19 10.14
CA LYS A 270 7.84 2.25 11.54
C LYS A 270 7.11 3.54 11.87
N TYR A 271 7.62 4.68 11.42
CA TYR A 271 6.99 5.98 11.67
C TYR A 271 5.57 6.11 11.09
N ILE A 272 5.27 5.40 9.98
CA ILE A 272 3.91 5.38 9.40
C ILE A 272 2.98 4.56 10.29
N VAL A 273 3.46 3.44 10.83
CA VAL A 273 2.70 2.62 11.78
C VAL A 273 2.37 3.43 13.02
N ASP A 274 3.38 4.08 13.61
CA ASP A 274 3.24 4.89 14.83
C ASP A 274 2.27 6.07 14.62
N ARG A 275 2.31 6.74 13.46
CA ARG A 275 1.43 7.87 13.13
C ARG A 275 -0.01 7.46 12.84
N ASP A 276 -0.21 6.43 12.00
CA ASP A 276 -1.54 6.12 11.44
C ASP A 276 -2.31 5.07 12.26
N GLY A 277 -1.73 4.58 13.36
CA GLY A 277 -2.30 3.54 14.24
C GLY A 277 -2.51 2.20 13.52
N GLY A 278 -1.83 1.98 12.40
CA GLY A 278 -2.04 0.86 11.50
C GLY A 278 -3.30 0.95 10.60
N ASN A 279 -3.37 0.07 9.60
CA ASN A 279 -4.54 -0.03 8.71
C ASN A 279 -5.67 -0.80 9.39
N MET A 280 -6.91 -0.32 9.31
CA MET A 280 -8.07 -1.10 9.75
C MET A 280 -8.13 -2.44 8.98
N PRO A 281 -8.42 -3.56 9.68
CA PRO A 281 -8.54 -4.87 9.07
C PRO A 281 -9.67 -4.96 8.06
N ILE A 282 -9.46 -5.75 7.01
CA ILE A 282 -10.50 -6.09 6.04
C ILE A 282 -10.58 -7.62 5.97
N LEU A 283 -11.70 -8.17 6.39
CA LEU A 283 -12.02 -9.60 6.31
C LEU A 283 -12.88 -9.83 5.08
N LEU A 284 -12.46 -10.71 4.19
CA LEU A 284 -13.17 -11.10 2.97
C LEU A 284 -13.80 -12.46 3.22
N ILE A 285 -15.13 -12.50 3.34
CA ILE A 285 -15.88 -13.74 3.59
C ILE A 285 -16.80 -14.06 2.40
N PRO A 286 -17.00 -15.33 2.05
CA PRO A 286 -18.05 -15.72 1.13
C PRO A 286 -19.44 -15.52 1.73
N GLU A 287 -20.44 -15.29 0.89
CA GLU A 287 -21.83 -15.05 1.29
C GLU A 287 -22.43 -16.21 2.09
N ARG A 288 -22.02 -17.47 1.82
CA ARG A 288 -22.39 -18.61 2.66
C ARG A 288 -22.03 -18.42 4.14
N ILE A 289 -20.89 -17.80 4.45
CA ILE A 289 -20.49 -17.48 5.83
C ILE A 289 -21.29 -16.27 6.32
N ALA A 290 -21.38 -15.21 5.51
CA ALA A 290 -22.18 -14.02 5.84
C ALA A 290 -23.62 -14.37 6.25
N ASN A 291 -24.26 -15.28 5.51
CA ASN A 291 -25.60 -15.80 5.77
C ASN A 291 -25.72 -16.53 7.12
N VAL A 292 -24.66 -17.21 7.57
CA VAL A 292 -24.62 -17.80 8.92
C VAL A 292 -24.63 -16.71 10.00
N LEU A 293 -23.87 -15.62 9.82
CA LEU A 293 -23.87 -14.50 10.78
C LEU A 293 -25.24 -13.84 10.90
N ILE A 294 -25.90 -13.61 9.77
CA ILE A 294 -27.19 -12.89 9.73
C ILE A 294 -28.40 -13.81 9.91
N LYS A 295 -28.22 -15.13 10.05
CA LYS A 295 -29.32 -16.12 10.11
C LYS A 295 -30.43 -15.77 11.11
N LYS A 296 -30.09 -15.21 12.28
CA LYS A 296 -31.06 -14.79 13.31
C LYS A 296 -32.02 -13.69 12.84
N SER A 297 -31.62 -12.89 11.85
CA SER A 297 -32.46 -11.86 11.24
C SER A 297 -33.50 -12.42 10.24
N LYS A 298 -33.45 -13.72 9.94
CA LYS A 298 -34.25 -14.38 8.89
C LYS A 298 -34.06 -13.76 7.50
N LYS A 299 -32.94 -13.08 7.26
CA LYS A 299 -32.56 -12.50 5.97
C LYS A 299 -31.36 -13.22 5.36
N GLN A 300 -31.23 -13.12 4.04
CA GLN A 300 -30.03 -13.56 3.31
C GLN A 300 -29.34 -12.40 2.58
N CYS A 301 -28.05 -12.54 2.28
CA CYS A 301 -27.29 -11.54 1.52
C CYS A 301 -27.94 -11.17 0.18
N ALA A 302 -28.54 -12.15 -0.52
CA ALA A 302 -29.29 -11.91 -1.75
C ALA A 302 -30.50 -10.98 -1.54
N GLU A 303 -31.28 -11.20 -0.48
CA GLU A 303 -32.46 -10.38 -0.15
C GLU A 303 -32.04 -8.97 0.29
N LEU A 304 -30.96 -8.86 1.07
CA LEU A 304 -30.38 -7.58 1.46
C LEU A 304 -29.91 -6.79 0.25
N ARG A 305 -29.24 -7.46 -0.69
CA ARG A 305 -28.78 -6.88 -1.96
C ARG A 305 -29.95 -6.36 -2.78
N ASN A 306 -31.00 -7.15 -2.95
CA ASN A 306 -32.19 -6.75 -3.69
C ASN A 306 -32.86 -5.52 -3.05
N THR A 307 -33.00 -5.51 -1.72
CA THR A 307 -33.55 -4.36 -0.99
C THR A 307 -32.73 -3.09 -1.21
N LEU A 308 -31.40 -3.20 -1.18
CA LEU A 308 -30.48 -2.08 -1.39
C LEU A 308 -30.49 -1.58 -2.84
N ASN A 309 -30.62 -2.48 -3.82
CA ASN A 309 -30.73 -2.13 -5.23
C ASN A 309 -32.03 -1.35 -5.51
N THR A 310 -33.16 -1.79 -4.95
CA THR A 310 -34.46 -1.15 -5.22
C THR A 310 -34.70 0.12 -4.41
N SER A 311 -34.38 0.11 -3.11
CA SER A 311 -34.77 1.19 -2.19
C SER A 311 -33.61 2.04 -1.69
N GLY A 312 -32.37 1.57 -1.82
CA GLY A 312 -31.19 2.16 -1.18
C GLY A 312 -31.18 2.08 0.36
N LYS A 313 -32.25 1.62 0.99
CA LYS A 313 -32.39 1.59 2.46
C LYS A 313 -31.67 0.38 3.05
N VAL A 314 -30.85 0.63 4.08
CA VAL A 314 -30.19 -0.42 4.84
C VAL A 314 -31.19 -1.11 5.76
N SER A 315 -31.33 -2.42 5.58
CA SER A 315 -32.08 -3.28 6.49
C SER A 315 -31.46 -3.31 7.88
N GLN A 316 -32.26 -3.09 8.91
CA GLN A 316 -31.84 -3.35 10.29
C GLN A 316 -31.60 -4.85 10.48
N ILE A 317 -30.43 -5.19 11.03
CA ILE A 317 -30.03 -6.56 11.37
C ILE A 317 -29.73 -6.60 12.87
N ASP A 318 -30.43 -7.46 13.60
CA ASP A 318 -30.18 -7.65 15.02
C ASP A 318 -28.94 -8.55 15.24
N PHE A 319 -27.84 -7.92 15.66
CA PHE A 319 -26.62 -8.57 16.09
C PHE A 319 -26.47 -8.61 17.62
N LYS A 320 -27.48 -8.26 18.43
CA LYS A 320 -27.33 -8.04 19.89
C LYS A 320 -26.64 -9.17 20.65
N LYS A 321 -26.71 -10.41 20.15
CA LYS A 321 -25.95 -11.54 20.70
C LYS A 321 -24.65 -11.82 19.94
N ASN A 322 -24.63 -11.54 18.63
CA ASN A 322 -23.54 -11.80 17.68
C ASN A 322 -22.36 -10.83 17.85
N LYS A 323 -21.22 -11.31 18.32
CA LYS A 323 -19.94 -10.56 18.30
C LYS A 323 -18.98 -11.13 17.28
N CYS A 324 -18.21 -10.25 16.64
CA CYS A 324 -17.06 -10.64 15.85
C CYS A 324 -15.85 -10.72 16.77
N GLN A 325 -15.28 -11.91 16.92
CA GLN A 325 -14.00 -12.10 17.58
C GLN A 325 -12.98 -12.52 16.55
N VAL A 326 -11.89 -11.76 16.45
CA VAL A 326 -10.73 -12.11 15.66
C VAL A 326 -9.64 -12.50 16.63
N ILE A 327 -9.16 -13.73 16.52
CA ILE A 327 -8.04 -14.25 17.30
C ILE A 327 -6.82 -14.18 16.40
N SER A 328 -5.84 -13.35 16.78
CA SER A 328 -4.61 -13.12 16.03
C SER A 328 -3.42 -13.59 16.84
N ASP A 329 -2.52 -14.33 16.20
CA ASP A 329 -1.18 -14.63 16.69
C ASP A 329 -0.18 -14.08 15.67
N ALA A 330 0.59 -13.08 16.06
CA ALA A 330 1.55 -12.42 15.19
C ALA A 330 2.85 -12.11 15.94
N SER A 331 3.99 -12.26 15.25
CA SER A 331 5.29 -11.72 15.68
C SER A 331 5.46 -10.33 15.11
N ARG A 332 6.04 -9.43 15.92
CA ARG A 332 6.54 -8.13 15.48
C ARG A 332 8.03 -8.06 15.77
N LYS A 333 8.80 -7.59 14.81
CA LYS A 333 10.21 -7.23 15.03
C LYS A 333 10.55 -5.98 14.24
N ILE A 334 11.52 -5.22 14.74
CA ILE A 334 12.10 -4.12 14.00
C ILE A 334 13.18 -4.70 13.09
N THR A 335 13.08 -4.37 11.81
CA THR A 335 14.05 -4.72 10.77
C THR A 335 14.63 -3.41 10.25
N VAL A 336 15.96 -3.27 10.26
CA VAL A 336 16.63 -2.10 9.69
C VAL A 336 16.90 -2.35 8.21
N ALA A 337 16.52 -1.39 7.37
CA ALA A 337 16.78 -1.39 5.94
C ALA A 337 17.53 -0.11 5.54
N GLU A 338 18.14 -0.14 4.37
CA GLU A 338 19.11 0.87 3.95
C GLU A 338 18.68 1.51 2.62
N ASN A 339 18.73 2.84 2.53
CA ASN A 339 18.81 3.54 1.25
C ASN A 339 20.28 3.82 0.94
N VAL A 340 20.66 3.79 -0.34
CA VAL A 340 21.99 4.24 -0.79
C VAL A 340 21.85 5.56 -1.52
N LEU A 341 22.51 6.60 -1.03
CA LEU A 341 22.37 7.97 -1.50
C LEU A 341 23.70 8.50 -2.01
N GLY A 342 23.72 8.85 -3.30
CA GLY A 342 24.82 9.58 -3.93
C GLY A 342 24.36 10.95 -4.39
N PHE A 343 25.24 11.95 -4.25
CA PHE A 343 24.97 13.33 -4.62
C PHE A 343 25.99 13.84 -5.62
N MET A 344 25.51 14.55 -6.64
CA MET A 344 26.33 15.32 -7.58
C MET A 344 25.88 16.76 -7.50
N GLU A 345 26.78 17.65 -7.08
CA GLU A 345 26.50 19.08 -6.99
C GLU A 345 26.36 19.69 -8.39
N GLY A 346 25.29 20.47 -8.61
CA GLY A 346 25.10 21.21 -9.86
C GLY A 346 26.19 22.27 -10.07
N SER A 347 26.54 22.55 -11.32
CA SER A 347 27.54 23.56 -11.65
C SER A 347 27.00 25.00 -11.53
N ASP A 348 25.75 25.22 -11.95
CA ASP A 348 25.11 26.53 -12.08
C ASP A 348 23.86 26.68 -11.21
N LYS A 349 23.10 25.59 -11.03
CA LYS A 349 21.85 25.58 -10.24
C LYS A 349 21.94 24.74 -8.98
N LYS A 350 22.73 25.19 -8.03
CA LYS A 350 23.02 24.45 -6.79
C LYS A 350 21.83 24.27 -5.86
N ASP A 351 20.83 25.15 -5.97
CA ASP A 351 19.61 25.13 -5.15
C ASP A 351 18.46 24.32 -5.78
N GLU A 352 18.63 23.81 -7.01
CA GLU A 352 17.67 22.92 -7.66
C GLU A 352 18.14 21.46 -7.51
N VAL A 353 17.21 20.56 -7.16
CA VAL A 353 17.52 19.14 -6.98
C VAL A 353 16.76 18.31 -8.02
N VAL A 354 17.49 17.41 -8.68
CA VAL A 354 16.91 16.32 -9.48
C VAL A 354 17.17 15.02 -8.74
N VAL A 355 16.09 14.32 -8.38
CA VAL A 355 16.17 13.02 -7.71
C VAL A 355 15.96 11.92 -8.74
N LEU A 356 16.95 11.03 -8.87
CA LEU A 356 16.84 9.77 -9.61
C LEU A 356 16.87 8.63 -8.60
N THR A 357 15.93 7.69 -8.70
CA THR A 357 15.76 6.62 -7.72
C THR A 357 15.33 5.33 -8.40
N ALA A 358 15.69 4.21 -7.78
CA ALA A 358 15.23 2.86 -8.10
C ALA A 358 15.23 2.02 -6.82
N HIS A 359 14.28 1.09 -6.69
CA HIS A 359 14.38 0.10 -5.62
C HIS A 359 15.44 -0.94 -6.01
N TYR A 360 16.18 -1.46 -5.03
CA TYR A 360 17.22 -2.45 -5.27
C TYR A 360 17.01 -3.75 -4.49
N ASP A 361 16.09 -3.75 -3.53
CA ASP A 361 15.63 -4.94 -2.83
C ASP A 361 14.68 -5.80 -3.69
N HIS A 362 14.61 -7.08 -3.37
CA HIS A 362 13.78 -8.07 -4.06
C HIS A 362 13.29 -9.14 -3.07
N LEU A 363 12.84 -10.30 -3.55
CA LEU A 363 12.13 -11.33 -2.76
C LEU A 363 13.01 -12.09 -1.75
N GLY A 364 14.33 -12.12 -1.97
CA GLY A 364 15.28 -12.99 -1.26
C GLY A 364 15.02 -14.48 -1.42
N ILE A 365 15.61 -15.26 -0.51
CA ILE A 365 15.51 -16.73 -0.52
C ILE A 365 14.09 -17.17 -0.18
N LYS A 366 13.51 -18.05 -1.01
CA LYS A 366 12.24 -18.75 -0.80
C LYS A 366 12.44 -20.25 -0.99
N ASP A 367 11.99 -21.04 -0.02
CA ASP A 367 12.09 -22.51 -0.04
C ASP A 367 13.52 -23.05 -0.30
N GLY A 368 14.55 -22.27 0.05
CA GLY A 368 15.96 -22.62 -0.16
C GLY A 368 16.55 -22.15 -1.50
N GLU A 369 15.76 -21.48 -2.35
CA GLU A 369 16.17 -20.97 -3.66
C GLU A 369 16.12 -19.42 -3.69
N ILE A 370 16.96 -18.80 -4.52
CA ILE A 370 17.06 -17.33 -4.70
C ILE A 370 16.10 -16.81 -5.76
#